data_AF-A0A0C2CVE1-F1
#
_entry.id   AF-A0A0C2CVE1-F1
#
_cell.length_a   1.000
_cell.length_b   1.000
_cell.length_c   1.000
_cell.angle_alpha   90.00
_cell.angle_beta   90.00
_cell.angle_gamma   90.00
#
_symmetry.space_group_name_H-M   'P 1'
#
loop_
_entity.id
_entity.type
_entity.pdbx_description
1 polymer ?
#
loop_
_entity_poly.entity_id
_entity_poly.type
_entity_poly.pdbx_seq_one_letter_code
_entity_poly.pdbx_strand_id
1 'polypeptide(L)'
;MEPVPKEQYGNFYSGDAYVCLHKNEDDEYNIHFWLGQDATSDEMGTAAIKTVEMDEALAGQPVQHREVQNHESSLFLSYFPGGIRYF
;
A
#
# COMPACT_ATOMS: atom_id res chain seq x y z
N MET A 1 9.24 -8.67 3.02
CA MET A 1 8.80 -7.53 2.19
C MET A 1 10.00 -7.01 1.46
N GLU A 2 9.93 -6.95 0.14
CA GLU A 2 11.02 -6.45 -0.71
C GLU A 2 10.62 -5.12 -1.36
N PRO A 3 11.55 -4.18 -1.57
CA PRO A 3 11.26 -2.96 -2.30
C PRO A 3 10.83 -3.26 -3.73
N VAL A 4 9.66 -2.74 -4.13
CA VAL A 4 9.19 -2.86 -5.51
C VAL A 4 10.03 -1.93 -6.42
N PRO A 5 10.51 -2.38 -7.58
CA PRO A 5 11.14 -1.51 -8.57
C PRO A 5 10.20 -0.39 -9.03
N LYS A 6 10.72 0.81 -9.24
CA LYS A 6 9.90 1.99 -9.61
C LYS A 6 9.14 1.78 -10.92
N GLU A 7 9.71 1.01 -11.84
CA GLU A 7 9.14 0.68 -13.14
C GLU A 7 7.89 -0.22 -13.01
N GLN A 8 7.70 -0.86 -11.86
CA GLN A 8 6.57 -1.74 -11.56
C GLN A 8 5.50 -1.06 -10.71
N TYR A 9 5.66 0.22 -10.34
CA TYR A 9 4.65 0.93 -9.57
C TYR A 9 3.33 0.99 -10.34
N GLY A 10 2.24 0.62 -9.66
CA GLY A 10 0.91 0.51 -10.26
C GLY A 10 0.58 -0.89 -10.78
N ASN A 11 1.53 -1.82 -10.81
CA ASN A 11 1.27 -3.23 -11.09
C ASN A 11 1.17 -3.99 -9.76
N PHE A 12 0.00 -4.55 -9.49
CA PHE A 12 -0.28 -5.31 -8.28
C PHE A 12 -0.58 -6.76 -8.64
N TYR A 13 0.06 -7.71 -7.96
CA TYR A 13 -0.25 -9.11 -8.15
C TYR A 13 -1.33 -9.53 -7.15
N SER A 14 -2.38 -10.18 -7.64
CA SER A 14 -3.58 -10.52 -6.86
C SER A 14 -3.29 -11.51 -5.73
N GLY A 15 -2.23 -12.29 -5.88
CA GLY A 15 -1.73 -13.24 -4.88
C GLY A 15 -0.79 -12.65 -3.83
N ASP A 16 -0.55 -11.34 -3.83
CA ASP A 16 0.42 -10.70 -2.93
C ASP A 16 -0.22 -9.58 -2.07
N ALA A 17 0.52 -9.10 -1.07
CA ALA A 17 0.20 -7.90 -0.31
C ALA A 17 1.33 -6.86 -0.42
N TYR A 18 0.96 -5.58 -0.51
CA TYR A 18 1.88 -4.47 -0.73
C TYR A 18 1.72 -3.41 0.36
N VAL A 19 2.78 -2.65 0.63
CA VAL A 19 2.68 -1.43 1.42
C VAL A 19 3.24 -0.26 0.64
N CYS A 20 2.49 0.83 0.59
CA CYS A 20 2.82 2.07 -0.11
C CYS A 20 2.85 3.22 0.90
N LEU A 21 3.99 3.92 1.00
CA LEU A 21 4.12 5.16 1.75
C LEU A 21 4.07 6.32 0.76
N HIS A 22 3.12 7.24 0.97
CA HIS A 22 3.00 8.47 0.21
C HIS A 22 3.08 9.68 1.14
N LYS A 23 3.69 10.76 0.67
CA LYS A 23 3.70 12.06 1.36
C LYS A 23 3.03 13.07 0.44
N ASN A 24 1.95 13.70 0.91
CA ASN A 24 1.22 14.69 0.12
C ASN A 24 1.93 16.05 0.15
N GLU A 25 1.38 17.03 -0.57
CA GLU A 25 1.94 18.40 -0.65
C GLU A 25 1.88 19.16 0.68
N ASP A 26 0.96 18.78 1.57
CA ASP A 26 0.78 19.34 2.92
C ASP A 26 1.71 18.69 3.97
N ASP A 27 2.73 17.95 3.51
CA ASP A 27 3.69 17.21 4.34
C ASP A 27 3.09 16.09 5.21
N GLU A 28 1.85 15.67 4.94
CA GLU A 28 1.18 14.56 5.64
C GLU A 28 1.57 13.22 5.02
N TYR A 29 1.88 12.25 5.89
CA TYR A 29 2.20 10.89 5.49
C TYR A 29 0.95 10.01 5.45
N ASN A 30 0.82 9.21 4.41
CA ASN A 30 -0.22 8.20 4.27
C ASN A 30 0.44 6.85 3.99
N ILE A 31 0.15 5.85 4.83
CA ILE A 31 0.60 4.47 4.62
C ILE A 31 -0.60 3.64 4.19
N HIS A 32 -0.53 3.08 2.99
CA HIS A 32 -1.57 2.21 2.44
C HIS A 32 -1.04 0.79 2.42
N PHE A 33 -1.73 -0.15 3.06
CA PHE A 33 -1.48 -1.58 2.85
C PHE A 33 -2.55 -2.15 1.94
N TRP A 34 -2.11 -2.58 0.76
CA TRP A 34 -2.96 -3.15 -0.27
C TRP A 34 -2.97 -4.66 -0.16
N LEU A 35 -4.16 -5.24 -0.19
CA LEU A 35 -4.38 -6.67 0.00
C LEU A 35 -4.98 -7.27 -1.27
N GLY A 36 -4.19 -8.15 -1.91
CA GLY A 36 -4.63 -8.93 -3.04
C GLY A 36 -5.78 -9.87 -2.66
N GLN A 37 -6.68 -10.09 -3.61
CA GLN A 37 -7.84 -10.95 -3.42
C GLN A 37 -7.46 -12.41 -3.14
N ASP A 38 -6.34 -12.86 -3.73
CA ASP A 38 -5.83 -14.23 -3.62
C ASP A 38 -4.62 -14.35 -2.68
N ALA A 39 -4.23 -13.25 -2.02
CA ALA A 39 -3.12 -13.22 -1.08
C ALA A 39 -3.41 -14.10 0.14
N THR A 40 -2.35 -14.67 0.71
CA THR A 40 -2.49 -15.53 1.89
C THR A 40 -2.65 -14.69 3.16
N SER A 41 -3.21 -15.32 4.21
CA SER A 41 -3.38 -14.64 5.51
C SER A 41 -2.05 -14.18 6.12
N ASP A 42 -0.96 -14.91 5.88
CA ASP A 42 0.37 -14.54 6.35
C ASP A 42 0.97 -13.37 5.58
N GLU A 43 0.74 -13.26 4.26
CA GLU A 43 1.13 -12.10 3.46
C GLU A 43 0.37 -10.85 3.89
N MET A 44 -0.95 -10.95 4.05
CA MET A 44 -1.79 -9.86 4.56
C MET A 44 -1.36 -9.44 5.97
N GLY A 45 -1.07 -10.41 6.84
CA GLY A 45 -0.56 -10.14 8.19
C GLY A 45 0.80 -9.45 8.19
N THR A 46 1.70 -9.87 7.31
CA THR A 46 3.03 -9.25 7.13
C THR A 46 2.90 -7.81 6.66
N ALA A 47 1.98 -7.49 5.74
CA ALA A 47 1.71 -6.13 5.29
C ALA A 47 1.15 -5.23 6.41
N ALA A 48 0.22 -5.76 7.22
CA ALA A 48 -0.33 -5.02 8.35
C ALA A 48 0.74 -4.70 9.40
N ILE A 49 1.55 -5.69 9.79
CA ILE A 49 2.67 -5.49 10.74
C ILE A 49 3.65 -4.47 10.18
N LYS A 50 4.00 -4.59 8.90
CA LYS A 50 4.96 -3.66 8.28
C LYS A 50 4.45 -2.22 8.27
N THR A 51 3.15 -2.03 8.11
CA THR A 51 2.50 -0.71 8.19
C THR A 51 2.65 -0.10 9.58
N VAL A 52 2.43 -0.88 10.63
CA VAL A 52 2.62 -0.42 12.03
C VAL A 52 4.08 -0.05 12.29
N GLU A 53 5.04 -0.85 11.85
CA GLU A 53 6.48 -0.53 12.00
C GLU A 53 6.85 0.80 11.33
N MET A 54 6.30 1.08 10.15
CA MET A 54 6.56 2.33 9.43
C MET A 54 5.87 3.54 10.07
N ASP A 55 4.68 3.34 10.61
CA ASP A 55 3.96 4.36 11.37
C ASP A 55 4.73 4.76 12.63
N GLU A 56 5.21 3.77 13.40
CA GLU A 56 6.05 3.98 14.57
C GLU A 56 7.37 4.70 14.23
N ALA A 57 8.02 4.31 13.12
CA ALA A 57 9.24 4.97 12.65
C ALA A 57 9.04 6.44 12.26
N LEU A 58 7.80 6.82 11.94
CA LEU A 58 7.38 8.20 11.65
C LEU A 58 6.64 8.83 12.84
N ALA A 59 6.91 8.33 14.06
CA ALA A 59 6.37 8.84 15.32
C ALA A 59 4.83 8.89 15.40
N GLY A 60 4.15 7.96 14.71
CA GLY A 60 2.69 7.87 14.66
C GLY A 60 2.00 9.04 13.94
N GLN A 61 2.75 9.78 13.13
CA GLN A 61 2.19 10.85 12.28
C GLN A 61 1.38 10.34 11.07
N PRO A 62 1.76 9.23 10.41
CA PRO A 62 1.03 8.79 9.23
C PRO A 62 -0.42 8.39 9.49
N VAL A 63 -1.28 8.58 8.48
CA VAL A 63 -2.60 7.96 8.43
C VAL A 63 -2.50 6.60 7.76
N GLN A 64 -2.98 5.55 8.43
CA GLN A 64 -2.97 4.19 7.89
C GLN A 64 -4.28 3.89 7.14
N HIS A 65 -4.15 3.35 5.93
CA HIS A 65 -5.27 3.02 5.04
C HIS A 65 -5.20 1.55 4.64
N ARG A 66 -6.34 0.86 4.77
CA ARG A 66 -6.50 -0.50 4.28
C ARG A 66 -7.09 -0.46 2.88
N GLU A 67 -6.32 -0.91 1.90
CA GLU A 67 -6.77 -1.02 0.51
C GLU A 67 -7.02 -2.49 0.18
N VAL A 68 -8.19 -2.81 -0.37
CA VAL A 68 -8.51 -4.16 -0.83
C VAL A 68 -8.65 -4.14 -2.33
N GLN A 69 -8.14 -5.15 -3.01
CA GLN A 69 -8.29 -5.30 -4.45
C GLN A 69 -9.75 -5.05 -4.90
N ASN A 70 -9.93 -4.19 -5.90
CA ASN A 70 -11.22 -3.73 -6.45
C ASN A 70 -12.03 -2.80 -5.54
N HIS A 71 -11.52 -2.41 -4.37
CA HIS A 71 -12.17 -1.51 -3.41
C HIS A 71 -11.21 -0.44 -2.89
N GLU A 72 -10.22 -0.09 -3.71
CA GLU A 72 -9.23 0.93 -3.37
C GLU A 72 -9.88 2.30 -3.21
N SER A 73 -9.39 3.05 -2.23
CA SER A 73 -9.79 4.43 -2.01
C SER A 73 -9.42 5.31 -3.21
N SER A 74 -10.23 6.34 -3.47
CA SER A 74 -9.90 7.33 -4.51
C SER A 74 -8.57 8.03 -4.25
N LEU A 75 -8.18 8.17 -2.97
CA LEU A 75 -6.89 8.70 -2.56
C LEU A 75 -5.75 7.80 -3.06
N PHE A 76 -5.78 6.50 -2.76
CA PHE A 76 -4.76 5.55 -3.22
C PHE A 76 -4.65 5.50 -4.75
N LEU A 77 -5.80 5.45 -5.43
CA LEU A 77 -5.83 5.44 -6.90
C LEU A 77 -5.25 6.71 -7.51
N SER A 78 -5.35 7.86 -6.83
CA SER A 78 -4.81 9.13 -7.31
C SER A 78 -3.29 9.13 -7.48
N TYR A 79 -2.57 8.25 -6.77
CA TYR A 79 -1.11 8.12 -6.86
C TYR A 79 -0.63 7.50 -8.17
N PHE A 80 -1.53 6.83 -8.90
CA PHE A 80 -1.24 6.11 -10.13
C PHE A 80 -2.00 6.76 -11.29
N PRO A 81 -1.49 7.85 -11.90
CA PRO A 81 -2.21 8.59 -12.95
C PRO A 81 -2.49 7.77 -14.21
N GLY A 82 -1.74 6.67 -14.43
CA GLY A 82 -2.01 5.69 -15.49
C GLY A 82 -3.00 4.59 -15.11
N GLY A 83 -3.59 4.67 -13.92
CA GLY A 83 -4.35 3.60 -13.28
C GLY A 83 -3.45 2.51 -12.69
N ILE A 84 -4.07 1.63 -11.92
CA ILE A 84 -3.44 0.38 -11.43
C ILE A 84 -3.85 -0.79 -12.31
N ARG A 85 -3.03 -1.84 -12.32
CA ARG A 85 -3.28 -3.09 -13.06
C ARG A 85 -3.11 -4.27 -12.12
N TYR A 86 -3.96 -5.27 -12.30
CA TYR A 86 -3.87 -6.54 -11.59
C TYR A 86 -3.25 -7.62 -12.48
N PHE A 87 -2.41 -8.43 -11.86
CA PHE A 87 -1.80 -9.62 -12.45
C PHE A 87 -2.10 -10.86 -11.61
#